data_AF-A0A820T8U1-F1
#
_entry.id   AF-A0A820T8U1-F1
#
_cell.length_a   1.000
_cell.length_b   1.000
_cell.length_c   1.000
_cell.angle_alpha   90.00
_cell.angle_beta   90.00
_cell.angle_gamma   90.00
#
_symmetry.space_group_name_H-M   'P 1'
#
loop_
_entity.id
_entity.type
_entity.pdbx_description
1 polymer ?
#
loop_
_entity_poly.entity_id
_entity_poly.type
_entity_poly.pdbx_seq_one_letter_code
_entity_poly.pdbx_strand_id
1 'polypeptide(L)'
;MGELEKHAGLWNNQSKFLKIGMSGGPLIIFDSTEYGQNDSIIISPLSEFMSTSLSVNKNILEYGFIGSIKSIPRNSTNSLIIYYSSDGINHLMEQWGSLMQKVFNRTNKYRLNDLTINYLGYYTDNGAYYYYNTEPQMNYEQTIIKIKENLTIPIHYLQLDSWWYYKGLGDGVKQWIARPDIFPSGLEGLNEKLNNFPLAAHNRYWSSDTIYLNKYNFVIDYFNLKSLPLGNDSFWIDLFNNSTKDFNLILYEQDWMNHQTIDFIPLCQSIDLGRQWLISMGYAANLFNINIQYSMNLPRHALQALEIDRVTQARVSDDYYIHINRQIPQWNIGVSSMLANAIGI
;
A
#
# COMPACT_ATOMS: atom_id res chain seq x y z
N MET A 1 6.83 -1.72 -5.58
CA MET A 1 5.94 -1.91 -6.73
C MET A 1 5.94 -0.69 -7.67
N GLY A 2 6.60 0.43 -7.34
CA GLY A 2 6.78 1.56 -8.28
C GLY A 2 7.69 1.24 -9.47
N GLU A 3 7.63 2.08 -10.51
CA GLU A 3 8.35 1.88 -11.78
C GLU A 3 9.87 1.89 -11.59
N LEU A 4 10.36 2.86 -10.83
CA LEU A 4 11.79 3.02 -10.53
C LEU A 4 12.41 1.90 -9.69
N GLU A 5 11.57 1.03 -9.13
CA GLU A 5 11.98 -0.04 -8.21
C GLU A 5 11.94 -1.43 -8.86
N LYS A 6 11.62 -1.53 -10.15
CA LYS A 6 11.63 -2.79 -10.92
C LYS A 6 13.04 -3.11 -11.38
N HIS A 7 13.45 -4.37 -11.23
CA HIS A 7 14.74 -4.82 -11.72
C HIS A 7 14.62 -6.13 -12.48
N ALA A 8 15.24 -6.17 -13.66
CA ALA A 8 15.40 -7.35 -14.47
C ALA A 8 16.85 -7.40 -14.97
N GLY A 9 17.38 -8.60 -15.16
CA GLY A 9 18.76 -8.80 -15.64
C GLY A 9 19.05 -10.27 -15.90
N LEU A 10 20.19 -10.53 -16.54
CA LEU A 10 20.65 -11.90 -16.78
C LEU A 10 21.20 -12.51 -15.49
N TRP A 11 20.75 -13.73 -15.16
CA TRP A 11 21.25 -14.48 -14.02
C TRP A 11 22.66 -15.02 -14.31
N ASN A 12 23.68 -14.45 -13.68
CA ASN A 12 25.08 -14.88 -13.81
C ASN A 12 25.89 -14.64 -12.53
N ASN A 13 27.17 -15.02 -12.51
CA ASN A 13 28.05 -14.84 -11.33
C ASN A 13 28.22 -13.37 -10.85
N GLN A 14 27.74 -12.38 -11.63
CA GLN A 14 27.80 -10.95 -11.34
C GLN A 14 26.43 -10.34 -11.05
N SER A 15 25.40 -11.15 -10.72
CA SER A 15 23.99 -10.77 -10.51
C SER A 15 23.77 -9.67 -9.44
N LYS A 16 24.20 -8.44 -9.72
CA LYS A 16 23.99 -7.24 -8.90
C LYS A 16 22.61 -6.60 -9.10
N PHE A 17 21.76 -7.21 -9.93
CA PHE A 17 20.51 -6.63 -10.39
C PHE A 17 19.31 -7.00 -9.52
N LEU A 18 19.42 -7.99 -8.64
CA LEU A 18 18.28 -8.45 -7.83
C LEU A 18 18.06 -7.52 -6.63
N LYS A 19 16.83 -7.01 -6.49
CA LYS A 19 16.40 -6.38 -5.24
C LYS A 19 16.27 -7.46 -4.18
N ILE A 20 17.07 -7.33 -3.14
CA ILE A 20 17.17 -8.25 -2.00
C ILE A 20 16.73 -7.56 -0.70
N GLY A 21 16.72 -8.30 0.40
CA GLY A 21 16.41 -7.73 1.71
C GLY A 21 14.94 -7.27 1.83
N MET A 22 14.76 -6.12 2.47
CA MET A 22 13.46 -5.50 2.73
C MET A 22 12.69 -5.18 1.44
N SER A 23 13.38 -4.79 0.37
CA SER A 23 12.76 -4.44 -0.90
C SER A 23 12.56 -5.65 -1.83
N GLY A 24 13.01 -6.84 -1.42
CA GLY A 24 12.85 -8.07 -2.18
C GLY A 24 11.38 -8.50 -2.33
N GLY A 25 11.12 -9.25 -3.38
CA GLY A 25 9.80 -9.79 -3.71
C GLY A 25 9.90 -11.13 -4.43
N PRO A 26 8.79 -11.61 -5.02
CA PRO A 26 8.83 -12.80 -5.86
C PRO A 26 9.89 -12.67 -6.97
N LEU A 27 10.70 -13.72 -7.13
CA LEU A 27 11.73 -13.83 -8.15
C LEU A 27 11.21 -14.68 -9.30
N ILE A 28 11.19 -14.13 -10.51
CA ILE A 28 10.84 -14.86 -11.73
C ILE A 28 12.12 -15.14 -12.51
N ILE A 29 12.33 -16.39 -12.89
CA ILE A 29 13.41 -16.87 -13.75
C ILE A 29 12.77 -17.42 -15.02
N PHE A 30 13.25 -17.01 -16.19
CA PHE A 30 12.72 -17.45 -17.48
C PHE A 30 13.82 -17.40 -18.54
N ASP A 31 13.62 -18.12 -19.64
CA ASP A 31 14.53 -18.05 -20.79
C ASP A 31 14.32 -16.73 -21.57
N SER A 32 15.36 -15.90 -21.59
CA SER A 32 15.35 -14.62 -22.31
C SER A 32 15.45 -14.78 -23.83
N THR A 33 15.99 -15.90 -24.32
CA THR A 33 16.10 -16.21 -25.75
C THR A 33 14.75 -16.54 -26.39
N GLU A 34 13.82 -17.03 -25.57
CA GLU A 34 12.44 -17.34 -25.96
C GLU A 34 11.45 -16.28 -25.46
N TYR A 35 11.95 -15.10 -25.07
CA TYR A 35 11.15 -13.97 -24.57
C TYR A 35 10.19 -14.34 -23.42
N GLY A 36 10.56 -15.35 -22.61
CA GLY A 36 9.73 -15.84 -21.51
C GLY A 36 8.41 -16.51 -21.95
N GLN A 37 8.34 -17.05 -23.17
CA GLN A 37 7.15 -17.71 -23.70
C GLN A 37 6.99 -19.17 -23.26
N ASN A 38 8.08 -19.82 -22.86
CA ASN A 38 8.08 -21.22 -22.46
C ASN A 38 8.41 -21.38 -20.97
N ASP A 39 9.51 -22.06 -20.65
CA ASP A 39 9.89 -22.41 -19.29
C ASP A 39 10.12 -21.16 -18.43
N SER A 40 9.37 -21.11 -17.34
CA SER A 40 9.47 -20.05 -16.35
C SER A 40 9.18 -20.58 -14.94
N ILE A 41 9.88 -20.02 -13.97
CA ILE A 41 9.79 -20.38 -12.55
C ILE A 41 9.59 -19.11 -11.74
N ILE A 42 8.68 -19.15 -10.78
CA ILE A 42 8.57 -18.13 -9.73
C ILE A 42 8.95 -18.73 -8.38
N ILE A 43 9.77 -17.99 -7.64
CA ILE A 43 10.20 -18.31 -6.28
C ILE A 43 9.71 -17.17 -5.40
N SER A 44 8.85 -17.46 -4.42
CA SER A 44 8.30 -16.43 -3.53
C SER A 44 8.14 -16.93 -2.10
N PRO A 45 8.12 -16.03 -1.10
CA PRO A 45 7.62 -16.39 0.21
C PRO A 45 6.19 -16.96 0.11
N LEU A 46 5.88 -17.97 0.92
CA LEU A 46 4.55 -18.55 1.12
C LEU A 46 4.02 -18.26 2.53
N SER A 47 4.87 -17.82 3.46
CA SER A 47 4.45 -17.35 4.78
C SER A 47 5.37 -16.22 5.23
N GLU A 48 5.05 -15.58 6.36
CA GLU A 48 5.95 -14.61 7.01
C GLU A 48 6.39 -13.46 6.08
N PHE A 49 5.46 -12.97 5.24
CA PHE A 49 5.78 -12.02 4.16
C PHE A 49 6.53 -10.78 4.64
N MET A 50 6.09 -10.22 5.76
CA MET A 50 6.64 -8.99 6.32
C MET A 50 8.00 -9.18 6.99
N SER A 51 8.35 -10.39 7.41
CA SER A 51 9.57 -10.72 8.16
C SER A 51 10.56 -11.58 7.36
N THR A 52 10.22 -11.92 6.12
CA THR A 52 11.06 -12.68 5.20
C THR A 52 12.00 -11.78 4.40
N SER A 53 13.18 -12.31 4.12
CA SER A 53 14.23 -11.72 3.29
C SER A 53 14.73 -12.74 2.27
N LEU A 54 15.07 -12.24 1.09
CA LEU A 54 15.80 -12.96 0.06
C LEU A 54 17.18 -12.32 -0.06
N SER A 55 18.23 -13.13 -0.21
CA SER A 55 19.57 -12.68 -0.58
C SER A 55 20.16 -13.58 -1.67
N VAL A 56 21.15 -13.07 -2.38
CA VAL A 56 21.83 -13.81 -3.46
C VAL A 56 23.32 -13.74 -3.20
N ASN A 57 23.95 -14.90 -3.13
CA ASN A 57 25.39 -15.04 -2.97
C ASN A 57 25.95 -15.85 -4.14
N LYS A 58 26.58 -15.15 -5.10
CA LYS A 58 26.99 -15.71 -6.40
C LYS A 58 25.78 -16.31 -7.13
N ASN A 59 25.67 -17.64 -7.17
CA ASN A 59 24.58 -18.36 -7.82
C ASN A 59 23.65 -19.06 -6.82
N ILE A 60 23.76 -18.73 -5.53
CA ILE A 60 22.95 -19.31 -4.47
C ILE A 60 21.89 -18.27 -4.08
N LEU A 61 20.63 -18.65 -4.22
CA LEU A 61 19.51 -17.92 -3.64
C LEU A 61 19.35 -18.36 -2.18
N GLU A 62 19.39 -17.40 -1.27
CA GLU A 62 19.22 -17.58 0.16
C GLU A 62 17.85 -17.05 0.57
N TYR A 63 17.18 -17.80 1.45
CA TYR A 63 15.82 -17.51 1.92
C TYR A 63 15.74 -17.68 3.43
N GLY A 64 15.08 -16.73 4.10
CA GLY A 64 14.78 -16.88 5.52
C GLY A 64 14.26 -15.60 6.15
N PHE A 65 14.28 -15.56 7.47
CA PHE A 65 13.96 -14.37 8.24
C PHE A 65 14.99 -13.26 8.00
N ILE A 66 14.55 -12.00 8.10
CA ILE A 66 15.44 -10.84 8.08
C ILE A 66 16.49 -10.96 9.18
N GLY A 67 17.77 -10.81 8.82
CA GLY A 67 18.89 -11.01 9.75
C GLY A 67 18.96 -10.06 10.96
N SER A 68 18.20 -8.95 10.93
CA SER A 68 18.08 -8.01 12.05
C SER A 68 16.99 -8.36 13.07
N ILE A 69 16.22 -9.43 12.85
CA ILE A 69 15.21 -9.89 13.80
C ILE A 69 15.87 -10.28 15.12
N LYS A 70 15.38 -9.70 16.22
CA LYS A 70 16.00 -9.83 17.55
C LYS A 70 15.74 -11.18 18.22
N SER A 71 14.59 -11.78 17.95
CA SER A 71 14.20 -13.08 18.48
C SER A 71 13.23 -13.76 17.53
N ILE A 72 13.39 -15.08 17.41
CA ILE A 72 12.47 -15.94 16.67
C ILE A 72 11.78 -16.83 17.72
N PRO A 73 10.45 -16.70 17.90
CA PRO A 73 9.71 -17.56 18.82
C PRO A 73 9.92 -19.04 18.54
N ARG A 74 9.81 -19.85 19.59
CA ARG A 74 9.87 -21.31 19.45
C ARG A 74 8.71 -21.76 18.54
N ASN A 75 9.02 -22.66 17.60
CA ASN A 75 8.08 -23.21 16.62
C ASN A 75 7.63 -22.21 15.52
N SER A 76 8.29 -21.06 15.36
CA SER A 76 8.10 -20.22 14.17
C SER A 76 8.46 -21.01 12.90
N THR A 77 7.68 -20.83 11.84
CA THR A 77 7.91 -21.47 10.54
C THR A 77 8.03 -20.40 9.46
N ASN A 78 8.87 -20.64 8.46
CA ASN A 78 8.98 -19.79 7.29
C ASN A 78 9.00 -20.68 6.05
N SER A 79 8.02 -20.50 5.17
CA SER A 79 7.78 -21.36 4.02
C SER A 79 8.02 -20.62 2.72
N LEU A 80 8.72 -21.25 1.79
CA LEU A 80 8.94 -20.79 0.42
C LEU A 80 8.06 -21.61 -0.54
N ILE A 81 7.58 -20.99 -1.62
CA ILE A 81 6.99 -21.68 -2.76
C ILE A 81 7.87 -21.52 -4.00
N ILE A 82 7.99 -22.62 -4.76
CA ILE A 82 8.54 -22.65 -6.11
C ILE A 82 7.42 -23.15 -7.01
N TYR A 83 7.08 -22.39 -8.03
CA TYR A 83 6.07 -22.76 -9.02
C TYR A 83 6.69 -22.67 -10.41
N TYR A 84 6.42 -23.68 -11.25
CA TYR A 84 6.94 -23.80 -12.61
C TYR A 84 5.79 -23.78 -13.62
N SER A 85 6.03 -23.17 -14.78
CA SER A 85 5.14 -23.14 -15.93
C SER A 85 5.95 -23.36 -17.20
N SER A 86 5.46 -24.23 -18.08
CA SER A 86 5.96 -24.40 -19.45
C SER A 86 5.35 -23.38 -20.44
N ASP A 87 4.38 -22.59 -20.00
CA ASP A 87 3.51 -21.78 -20.87
C ASP A 87 3.75 -20.27 -20.66
N GLY A 88 4.97 -19.92 -20.27
CA GLY A 88 5.46 -18.55 -20.16
C GLY A 88 5.04 -17.81 -18.89
N ILE A 89 5.57 -16.57 -18.77
CA ILE A 89 5.47 -15.73 -17.56
C ILE A 89 4.03 -15.35 -17.22
N ASN A 90 3.19 -15.11 -18.23
CA ASN A 90 1.80 -14.73 -17.99
C ASN A 90 1.02 -15.87 -17.34
N HIS A 91 1.12 -17.08 -17.91
CA HIS A 91 0.48 -18.26 -17.33
C HIS A 91 1.04 -18.57 -15.94
N LEU A 92 2.36 -18.48 -15.78
CA LEU A 92 3.03 -18.62 -14.49
C LEU A 92 2.43 -17.72 -13.41
N MET A 93 2.31 -16.42 -13.70
CA MET A 93 1.80 -15.43 -12.74
C MET A 93 0.33 -15.65 -12.41
N GLU A 94 -0.49 -15.99 -13.41
CA GLU A 94 -1.91 -16.31 -13.21
C GLU A 94 -2.10 -17.54 -12.32
N GLN A 95 -1.39 -18.64 -12.61
CA GLN A 95 -1.56 -19.88 -11.85
C GLN A 95 -0.95 -19.81 -10.45
N TRP A 96 0.26 -19.22 -10.32
CA TRP A 96 0.85 -18.95 -9.01
C TRP A 96 -0.06 -18.03 -8.20
N GLY A 97 -0.57 -16.96 -8.80
CA GLY A 97 -1.49 -16.04 -8.15
C GLY A 97 -2.78 -16.71 -7.67
N SER A 98 -3.40 -17.52 -8.53
CA SER A 98 -4.59 -18.31 -8.18
C SER A 98 -4.33 -19.26 -7.02
N LEU A 99 -3.18 -19.95 -7.02
CA LEU A 99 -2.76 -20.81 -5.92
C LEU A 99 -2.56 -20.01 -4.63
N MET A 100 -1.86 -18.87 -4.68
CA MET A 100 -1.66 -18.01 -3.51
C MET A 100 -3.00 -17.54 -2.94
N GLN A 101 -3.91 -17.02 -3.77
CA GLN A 101 -5.25 -16.62 -3.32
C GLN A 101 -6.01 -17.79 -2.67
N LYS A 102 -5.91 -19.00 -3.24
CA LYS A 102 -6.55 -20.20 -2.69
C LYS A 102 -5.95 -20.61 -1.34
N VAL A 103 -4.62 -20.60 -1.19
CA VAL A 103 -3.94 -20.96 0.07
C VAL A 103 -4.37 -20.05 1.21
N PHE A 104 -4.57 -18.77 0.93
CA PHE A 104 -4.95 -17.77 1.92
C PHE A 104 -6.46 -17.54 2.05
N ASN A 105 -7.28 -18.32 1.33
CA ASN A 105 -8.73 -18.15 1.24
C ASN A 105 -9.16 -16.72 0.88
N ARG A 106 -8.33 -16.03 0.08
CA ARG A 106 -8.62 -14.67 -0.36
C ARG A 106 -9.85 -14.66 -1.25
N THR A 107 -10.75 -13.72 -1.01
CA THR A 107 -11.88 -13.45 -1.90
C THR A 107 -11.68 -12.15 -2.67
N ASN A 108 -12.04 -12.17 -3.97
CA ASN A 108 -12.07 -10.97 -4.79
C ASN A 108 -13.40 -10.20 -4.68
N LYS A 109 -14.30 -10.60 -3.78
CA LYS A 109 -15.62 -9.96 -3.63
C LYS A 109 -15.51 -8.46 -3.41
N TYR A 110 -14.64 -7.99 -2.52
CA TYR A 110 -14.53 -6.56 -2.25
C TYR A 110 -13.88 -5.80 -3.42
N ARG A 111 -12.82 -6.35 -4.03
CA ARG A 111 -12.19 -5.78 -5.22
C ARG A 111 -13.18 -5.62 -6.38
N LEU A 112 -13.93 -6.68 -6.71
CA LEU A 112 -14.89 -6.67 -7.80
C LEU A 112 -16.07 -5.71 -7.56
N ASN A 113 -16.39 -5.42 -6.30
CA ASN A 113 -17.46 -4.48 -5.92
C ASN A 113 -16.92 -3.14 -5.42
N ASP A 114 -15.63 -2.85 -5.60
CA ASP A 114 -15.04 -1.60 -5.13
C ASP A 114 -15.50 -0.45 -6.00
N LEU A 115 -16.18 0.53 -5.40
CA LEU A 115 -16.65 1.73 -6.09
C LEU A 115 -15.47 2.47 -6.75
N THR A 116 -14.32 2.50 -6.09
CA THR A 116 -13.13 3.23 -6.56
C THR A 116 -12.36 2.54 -7.68
N ILE A 117 -12.69 1.28 -7.99
CA ILE A 117 -12.15 0.54 -9.13
C ILE A 117 -13.14 0.58 -10.31
N ASN A 118 -14.44 0.53 -10.02
CA ASN A 118 -15.49 0.38 -11.04
C ASN A 118 -16.03 1.70 -11.58
N TYR A 119 -15.80 2.82 -10.90
CA TYR A 119 -16.33 4.13 -11.27
C TYR A 119 -15.25 5.19 -11.31
N LEU A 120 -15.50 6.25 -12.08
CA LEU A 120 -14.60 7.40 -12.13
C LEU A 120 -14.68 8.19 -10.82
N GLY A 121 -13.53 8.40 -10.19
CA GLY A 121 -13.35 9.34 -9.09
C GLY A 121 -12.51 10.54 -9.50
N TYR A 122 -12.41 11.51 -8.60
CA TYR A 122 -11.55 12.67 -8.79
C TYR A 122 -10.46 12.70 -7.71
N TYR A 123 -9.21 12.47 -8.12
CA TYR A 123 -8.05 12.44 -7.22
C TYR A 123 -7.35 13.80 -7.15
N THR A 124 -6.82 14.11 -5.96
CA THR A 124 -6.08 15.36 -5.68
C THR A 124 -4.64 15.07 -5.28
N ASP A 125 -4.09 13.95 -5.79
CA ASP A 125 -2.81 13.37 -5.43
C ASP A 125 -1.61 14.00 -6.15
N ASN A 126 -0.40 13.59 -5.79
CA ASN A 126 0.83 14.21 -6.26
C ASN A 126 1.02 14.13 -7.79
N GLY A 127 0.76 15.25 -8.45
CA GLY A 127 0.74 15.40 -9.91
C GLY A 127 -0.63 15.81 -10.47
N ALA A 128 -1.69 15.74 -9.67
CA ALA A 128 -2.98 16.33 -9.97
C ALA A 128 -2.96 17.86 -9.81
N TYR A 129 -3.92 18.53 -10.47
CA TYR A 129 -3.99 20.00 -10.47
C TYR A 129 -4.25 20.61 -9.09
N TYR A 130 -5.02 19.94 -8.23
CA TYR A 130 -5.36 20.43 -6.88
C TYR A 130 -4.49 19.82 -5.77
N TYR A 131 -3.31 19.29 -6.10
CA TYR A 131 -2.35 18.86 -5.11
C TYR A 131 -1.63 20.06 -4.49
N TYR A 132 -1.86 20.32 -3.20
CA TYR A 132 -1.39 21.55 -2.51
C TYR A 132 -1.79 22.85 -3.26
N ASN A 133 -2.91 22.81 -3.97
CA ASN A 133 -3.40 23.91 -4.78
C ASN A 133 -4.93 23.99 -4.68
N THR A 134 -5.47 25.20 -4.57
CA THR A 134 -6.90 25.49 -4.50
C THR A 134 -7.33 26.37 -5.67
N GLU A 135 -8.64 26.49 -5.88
CA GLU A 135 -9.15 27.54 -6.74
C GLU A 135 -8.72 28.93 -6.22
N PRO A 136 -8.45 29.91 -7.11
CA PRO A 136 -8.00 31.22 -6.69
C PRO A 136 -8.93 31.85 -5.64
N GLN A 137 -8.36 32.31 -4.52
CA GLN A 137 -9.07 32.94 -3.41
C GLN A 137 -10.05 32.01 -2.67
N MET A 138 -9.95 30.69 -2.86
CA MET A 138 -10.76 29.69 -2.17
C MET A 138 -9.91 28.83 -1.24
N ASN A 139 -10.54 28.32 -0.18
CA ASN A 139 -10.00 27.18 0.57
C ASN A 139 -10.36 25.85 -0.12
N TYR A 140 -9.91 24.73 0.46
CA TYR A 140 -10.18 23.42 -0.11
C TYR A 140 -11.66 23.01 0.02
N GLU A 141 -12.34 23.35 1.12
CA GLU A 141 -13.77 23.09 1.25
C GLU A 141 -14.56 23.65 0.06
N GLN A 142 -14.34 24.94 -0.24
CA GLN A 142 -14.95 25.62 -1.38
C GLN A 142 -14.52 25.03 -2.72
N THR A 143 -13.23 24.72 -2.87
CA THR A 143 -12.68 24.13 -4.09
C THR A 143 -13.31 22.77 -4.39
N ILE A 144 -13.42 21.89 -3.39
CA ILE A 144 -13.98 20.54 -3.54
C ILE A 144 -15.48 20.60 -3.88
N ILE A 145 -16.24 21.47 -3.21
CA ILE A 145 -17.66 21.70 -3.55
C ILE A 145 -17.79 22.17 -5.00
N LYS A 146 -16.97 23.14 -5.40
CA LYS A 146 -16.96 23.68 -6.77
C LYS A 146 -16.57 22.64 -7.82
N ILE A 147 -15.62 21.75 -7.52
CA ILE A 147 -15.27 20.61 -8.38
C ILE A 147 -16.51 19.73 -8.59
N LYS A 148 -17.20 19.35 -7.52
CA LYS A 148 -18.38 18.48 -7.59
C LYS A 148 -19.56 19.10 -8.35
N GLU A 149 -19.77 20.41 -8.19
CA GLU A 149 -20.85 21.16 -8.84
C GLU A 149 -20.59 21.43 -10.33
N ASN A 150 -19.34 21.71 -10.70
CA ASN A 150 -19.01 22.13 -12.06
C ASN A 150 -18.47 21.02 -12.96
N LEU A 151 -18.15 19.84 -12.42
CA LEU A 151 -17.74 18.72 -13.27
C LEU A 151 -18.91 18.27 -14.16
N THR A 152 -18.71 18.32 -15.47
CA THR A 152 -19.67 17.82 -16.45
C THR A 152 -19.62 16.30 -16.61
N ILE A 153 -18.52 15.67 -16.16
CA ILE A 153 -18.34 14.22 -16.17
C ILE A 153 -18.84 13.65 -14.84
N PRO A 154 -19.68 12.60 -14.85
CA PRO A 154 -20.13 11.98 -13.62
C PRO A 154 -18.97 11.32 -12.88
N ILE A 155 -18.69 11.83 -11.68
CA ILE A 155 -17.79 11.19 -10.71
C ILE A 155 -18.62 10.58 -9.57
N HIS A 156 -18.10 9.53 -8.96
CA HIS A 156 -18.79 8.77 -7.91
C HIS A 156 -18.13 8.89 -6.52
N TYR A 157 -16.92 9.45 -6.48
CA TYR A 157 -16.19 9.73 -5.24
C TYR A 157 -15.10 10.78 -5.49
N LEU A 158 -14.59 11.35 -4.41
CA LEU A 158 -13.47 12.31 -4.39
C LEU A 158 -12.37 11.78 -3.46
N GLN A 159 -11.10 11.96 -3.82
CA GLN A 159 -9.97 11.62 -2.95
C GLN A 159 -9.38 12.89 -2.33
N LEU A 160 -9.16 12.84 -1.01
CA LEU A 160 -8.47 13.85 -0.23
C LEU A 160 -7.02 13.40 0.03
N ASP A 161 -6.06 14.06 -0.61
CA ASP A 161 -4.64 13.71 -0.46
C ASP A 161 -3.98 14.31 0.80
N SER A 162 -2.69 14.08 1.01
CA SER A 162 -1.89 14.41 2.19
C SER A 162 -1.96 15.84 2.74
N TRP A 163 -2.62 16.78 2.05
CA TRP A 163 -2.76 18.17 2.45
C TRP A 163 -3.80 18.41 3.57
N TRP A 164 -4.79 17.54 3.77
CA TRP A 164 -5.95 17.84 4.61
C TRP A 164 -5.79 17.68 6.14
N TYR A 165 -4.81 16.89 6.58
CA TYR A 165 -4.61 16.55 8.00
C TYR A 165 -3.32 17.17 8.58
N TYR A 166 -3.15 17.06 9.90
CA TYR A 166 -1.98 17.59 10.60
C TYR A 166 -0.76 16.68 10.46
N LYS A 167 0.36 17.26 10.01
CA LYS A 167 1.66 16.61 9.99
C LYS A 167 2.48 16.94 11.24
N GLY A 168 3.29 15.98 11.67
CA GLY A 168 4.19 16.08 12.82
C GLY A 168 5.65 16.00 12.39
N LEU A 169 6.48 15.49 13.29
CA LEU A 169 7.90 15.26 13.01
C LEU A 169 8.09 14.34 11.80
N GLY A 170 9.09 14.68 10.98
CA GLY A 170 9.40 13.95 9.75
C GLY A 170 8.25 13.94 8.74
N ASP A 171 7.32 14.90 8.78
CA ASP A 171 6.14 14.98 7.91
C ASP A 171 5.22 13.73 7.98
N GLY A 172 5.30 12.95 9.06
CA GLY A 172 4.35 11.88 9.38
C GLY A 172 3.03 12.44 9.90
N VAL A 173 2.00 11.59 9.99
CA VAL A 173 0.68 12.00 10.50
C VAL A 173 0.77 12.24 12.00
N LYS A 174 0.50 13.48 12.42
CA LYS A 174 0.39 13.86 13.83
C LYS A 174 -1.02 13.62 14.34
N GLN A 175 -2.00 14.03 13.54
CA GLN A 175 -3.41 13.87 13.83
C GLN A 175 -4.18 13.79 12.50
N TRP A 176 -4.98 12.74 12.34
CA TRP A 176 -5.73 12.47 11.12
C TRP A 176 -7.15 13.01 11.22
N ILE A 177 -7.24 14.34 11.32
CA ILE A 177 -8.50 15.09 11.33
C ILE A 177 -8.41 16.27 10.36
N ALA A 178 -9.55 16.78 9.90
CA ALA A 178 -9.60 17.99 9.09
C ALA A 178 -8.96 19.17 9.83
N ARG A 179 -8.11 19.89 9.10
CA ARG A 179 -7.61 21.19 9.53
C ARG A 179 -8.66 22.28 9.27
N PRO A 180 -8.97 23.15 10.26
CA PRO A 180 -10.00 24.18 10.11
C PRO A 180 -9.62 25.29 9.12
N ASP A 181 -8.33 25.49 8.85
CA ASP A 181 -7.88 26.43 7.81
C ASP A 181 -8.08 25.88 6.37
N ILE A 182 -8.30 24.58 6.23
CA ILE A 182 -8.55 23.87 4.96
C ILE A 182 -10.05 23.58 4.80
N PHE A 183 -10.66 23.05 5.87
CA PHE A 183 -12.06 22.69 5.99
C PHE A 183 -12.68 23.38 7.21
N PRO A 184 -13.12 24.65 7.08
CA PRO A 184 -13.67 25.41 8.21
C PRO A 184 -14.86 24.74 8.90
N SER A 185 -15.61 23.90 8.18
CA SER A 185 -16.76 23.16 8.72
C SER A 185 -16.41 21.74 9.18
N GLY A 186 -15.12 21.37 9.15
CA GLY A 186 -14.68 19.98 9.31
C GLY A 186 -15.10 19.09 8.12
N LEU A 187 -14.77 17.80 8.19
CA LEU A 187 -15.19 16.86 7.15
C LEU A 187 -16.67 16.48 7.26
N GLU A 188 -17.29 16.59 8.44
CA GLU A 188 -18.73 16.44 8.65
C GLU A 188 -19.51 17.50 7.86
N GLY A 189 -19.21 18.78 8.08
CA GLY A 189 -19.87 19.85 7.33
C GLY A 189 -19.55 19.82 5.84
N LEU A 190 -18.36 19.36 5.43
CA LEU A 190 -18.07 19.12 4.01
C LEU A 190 -18.98 18.02 3.44
N ASN A 191 -19.07 16.88 4.12
CA ASN A 191 -19.83 15.72 3.65
C ASN A 191 -21.34 16.04 3.57
N GLU A 192 -21.88 16.80 4.52
CA GLU A 192 -23.25 17.32 4.45
C GLU A 192 -23.46 18.19 3.21
N LYS A 193 -22.56 19.14 2.93
CA LYS A 193 -22.63 20.01 1.74
C LYS A 193 -22.50 19.23 0.43
N LEU A 194 -21.78 18.10 0.46
CA LEU A 194 -21.66 17.19 -0.68
C LEU A 194 -22.82 16.18 -0.77
N ASN A 195 -23.81 16.23 0.13
CA ASN A 195 -24.93 15.28 0.22
C ASN A 195 -24.47 13.83 0.46
N ASN A 196 -23.62 13.61 1.46
CA ASN A 196 -23.06 12.30 1.83
C ASN A 196 -22.24 11.64 0.71
N PHE A 197 -21.55 12.44 -0.10
CA PHE A 197 -20.79 11.93 -1.24
C PHE A 197 -19.60 11.07 -0.77
N PRO A 198 -19.34 9.89 -1.37
CA PRO A 198 -18.26 9.01 -0.93
C PRO A 198 -16.89 9.66 -1.04
N LEU A 199 -16.06 9.48 -0.01
CA LEU A 199 -14.70 10.01 0.03
C LEU A 199 -13.66 8.90 0.17
N ALA A 200 -12.58 9.03 -0.59
CA ALA A 200 -11.32 8.33 -0.38
C ALA A 200 -10.36 9.26 0.35
N ALA A 201 -9.53 8.75 1.26
CA ALA A 201 -8.62 9.60 2.01
C ALA A 201 -7.23 8.99 2.15
N HIS A 202 -6.24 9.83 1.90
CA HIS A 202 -4.82 9.55 2.06
C HIS A 202 -4.40 9.53 3.53
N ASN A 203 -3.50 8.60 3.86
CA ASN A 203 -2.73 8.60 5.09
C ASN A 203 -1.28 8.20 4.81
N ARG A 204 -0.34 8.89 5.46
CA ARG A 204 1.10 8.57 5.40
C ARG A 204 1.50 7.56 6.48
N TYR A 205 2.77 7.53 6.88
CA TYR A 205 3.16 6.93 8.16
C TYR A 205 2.75 7.81 9.34
N TRP A 206 2.64 7.22 10.53
CA TRP A 206 2.40 7.94 11.77
C TRP A 206 3.69 8.58 12.28
N SER A 207 3.62 9.84 12.71
CA SER A 207 4.77 10.52 13.28
C SER A 207 5.10 10.00 14.68
N SER A 208 6.36 10.08 15.09
CA SER A 208 6.78 9.76 16.47
C SER A 208 6.16 10.70 17.53
N ASP A 209 5.62 11.86 17.13
CA ASP A 209 4.90 12.79 18.02
C ASP A 209 3.38 12.82 17.77
N THR A 210 2.84 11.73 17.21
CA THR A 210 1.39 11.63 16.99
C THR A 210 0.60 11.73 18.30
N ILE A 211 -0.52 12.46 18.27
CA ILE A 211 -1.33 12.66 19.48
C ILE A 211 -2.00 11.36 19.96
N TYR A 212 -2.08 10.36 19.09
CA TYR A 212 -2.71 9.08 19.37
C TYR A 212 -1.94 8.26 20.42
N LEU A 213 -0.65 8.58 20.65
CA LEU A 213 0.16 8.00 21.73
C LEU A 213 -0.44 8.20 23.13
N ASN A 214 -1.26 9.24 23.30
CA ASN A 214 -1.89 9.54 24.59
C ASN A 214 -3.05 8.58 24.94
N LYS A 215 -3.58 7.85 23.95
CA LYS A 215 -4.76 6.99 24.11
C LYS A 215 -4.48 5.53 23.74
N TYR A 216 -3.61 5.28 22.77
CA TYR A 216 -3.39 3.95 22.21
C TYR A 216 -1.93 3.53 22.26
N ASN A 217 -1.73 2.22 22.14
CA ASN A 217 -0.41 1.63 22.15
C ASN A 217 0.25 1.72 20.77
N PHE A 218 1.44 2.31 20.73
CA PHE A 218 2.25 2.44 19.52
C PHE A 218 3.69 2.00 19.81
N VAL A 219 4.33 1.42 18.80
CA VAL A 219 5.78 1.30 18.76
C VAL A 219 6.35 2.58 18.17
N ILE A 220 7.41 3.12 18.77
CA ILE A 220 7.99 4.41 18.38
C ILE A 220 9.44 4.21 18.00
N ASP A 221 9.85 4.81 16.88
CA ASP A 221 11.22 4.97 16.46
C ASP A 221 11.54 6.47 16.47
N TYR A 222 12.10 6.93 17.60
CA TYR A 222 12.49 8.33 17.77
C TYR A 222 13.64 8.76 16.87
N PHE A 223 14.46 7.81 16.38
CA PHE A 223 15.57 8.14 15.51
C PHE A 223 15.08 8.47 14.10
N ASN A 224 14.16 7.65 13.58
CA ASN A 224 13.58 7.86 12.25
C ASN A 224 12.28 8.67 12.25
N LEU A 225 11.89 9.20 13.41
CA LEU A 225 10.71 10.07 13.63
C LEU A 225 9.38 9.45 13.20
N LYS A 226 9.25 8.12 13.37
CA LYS A 226 8.10 7.34 12.93
C LYS A 226 7.49 6.58 14.11
N SER A 227 6.22 6.23 13.99
CA SER A 227 5.54 5.34 14.91
C SER A 227 4.60 4.39 14.17
N LEU A 228 4.14 3.35 14.85
CA LEU A 228 3.22 2.35 14.30
C LEU A 228 2.25 1.90 15.39
N PRO A 229 0.92 1.91 15.14
CA PRO A 229 -0.04 1.40 16.11
C PRO A 229 0.18 -0.11 16.30
N LEU A 230 0.11 -0.56 17.55
CA LEU A 230 0.12 -1.99 17.85
C LEU A 230 -1.24 -2.61 17.48
N GLY A 231 -1.20 -3.75 16.80
CA GLY A 231 -2.40 -4.36 16.21
C GLY A 231 -3.40 -4.97 17.19
N ASN A 232 -3.07 -4.99 18.49
CA ASN A 232 -3.92 -5.53 19.56
C ASN A 232 -4.71 -4.45 20.33
N ASP A 233 -4.79 -3.23 19.81
CA ASP A 233 -5.55 -2.12 20.39
C ASP A 233 -6.72 -1.70 19.48
N SER A 234 -7.60 -0.87 20.02
CA SER A 234 -8.77 -0.26 19.40
C SER A 234 -8.47 0.85 18.39
N PHE A 235 -7.20 1.23 18.20
CA PHE A 235 -6.80 2.38 17.37
C PHE A 235 -7.48 2.42 15.99
N TRP A 236 -7.34 1.35 15.21
CA TRP A 236 -7.89 1.28 13.86
C TRP A 236 -9.42 1.26 13.86
N ILE A 237 -10.03 0.62 14.87
CA ILE A 237 -11.48 0.55 15.02
C ILE A 237 -12.03 1.96 15.26
N ASP A 238 -11.45 2.69 16.22
CA ASP A 238 -11.86 4.05 16.55
C ASP A 238 -11.63 5.00 15.37
N LEU A 239 -10.49 4.90 14.69
CA LEU A 239 -10.15 5.73 13.53
C LEU A 239 -11.19 5.58 12.40
N PHE A 240 -11.53 4.34 12.04
CA PHE A 240 -12.47 4.05 10.95
C PHE A 240 -13.93 4.25 11.33
N ASN A 241 -14.32 3.98 12.57
CA ASN A 241 -15.65 4.32 13.09
C ASN A 241 -15.91 5.82 13.02
N ASN A 242 -14.93 6.62 13.45
CA ASN A 242 -15.07 8.08 13.39
C ASN A 242 -15.09 8.56 11.95
N SER A 243 -14.21 8.05 11.09
CA SER A 243 -14.11 8.54 9.70
C SER A 243 -15.33 8.19 8.84
N THR A 244 -15.98 7.06 9.10
CA THR A 244 -17.23 6.69 8.40
C THR A 244 -18.41 7.55 8.87
N LYS A 245 -18.48 7.89 10.16
CA LYS A 245 -19.49 8.80 10.70
C LYS A 245 -19.29 10.24 10.23
N ASP A 246 -18.05 10.70 10.31
CA ASP A 246 -17.71 12.08 10.04
C ASP A 246 -17.84 12.38 8.54
N PHE A 247 -17.39 11.51 7.63
CA PHE A 247 -17.28 11.91 6.22
C PHE A 247 -17.45 10.83 5.16
N ASN A 248 -18.16 9.73 5.49
CA ASN A 248 -18.44 8.66 4.54
C ASN A 248 -17.18 8.14 3.82
N LEU A 249 -16.14 7.87 4.61
CA LEU A 249 -14.91 7.25 4.13
C LEU A 249 -15.22 5.87 3.52
N ILE A 250 -14.94 5.68 2.23
CA ILE A 250 -15.10 4.41 1.52
C ILE A 250 -13.77 3.73 1.19
N LEU A 251 -12.68 4.51 1.09
CA LEU A 251 -11.35 4.00 0.77
C LEU A 251 -10.29 4.70 1.62
N TYR A 252 -9.53 3.91 2.38
CA TYR A 252 -8.35 4.36 3.08
C TYR A 252 -7.10 4.06 2.26
N GLU A 253 -6.37 5.10 1.87
CA GLU A 253 -5.09 4.94 1.19
C GLU A 253 -3.95 4.97 2.21
N GLN A 254 -3.27 3.84 2.39
CA GLN A 254 -2.04 3.77 3.18
C GLN A 254 -0.84 3.99 2.24
N ASP A 255 -0.23 5.17 2.34
CA ASP A 255 0.87 5.62 1.50
C ASP A 255 2.21 5.59 2.24
N TRP A 256 3.32 5.83 1.50
CA TRP A 256 4.70 5.83 1.99
C TRP A 256 5.07 4.52 2.71
N MET A 257 4.46 3.40 2.30
CA MET A 257 4.66 2.11 2.97
C MET A 257 6.10 1.62 2.88
N ASN A 258 6.80 1.90 1.77
CA ASN A 258 8.23 1.62 1.64
C ASN A 258 9.05 2.38 2.69
N HIS A 259 8.83 3.68 2.89
CA HIS A 259 9.52 4.49 3.89
C HIS A 259 9.15 4.07 5.31
N GLN A 260 7.87 3.81 5.56
CA GLN A 260 7.44 3.27 6.86
C GLN A 260 8.14 1.95 7.14
N THR A 261 8.36 1.10 6.15
CA THR A 261 8.90 -0.23 6.40
C THR A 261 10.43 -0.22 6.46
N ILE A 262 11.10 0.40 5.48
CA ILE A 262 12.56 0.42 5.36
C ILE A 262 13.20 1.26 6.45
N ASP A 263 12.63 2.43 6.76
CA ASP A 263 13.25 3.37 7.70
C ASP A 263 12.86 3.06 9.16
N PHE A 264 11.74 2.40 9.42
CA PHE A 264 11.27 2.14 10.78
C PHE A 264 11.93 0.88 11.34
N ILE A 265 12.98 1.08 12.14
CA ILE A 265 13.81 0.01 12.71
C ILE A 265 13.00 -1.11 13.38
N PRO A 266 11.92 -0.83 14.14
CA PRO A 266 11.15 -1.89 14.79
C PRO A 266 10.54 -2.92 13.83
N LEU A 267 10.16 -2.54 12.61
CA LEU A 267 9.64 -3.49 11.61
C LEU A 267 10.72 -4.44 11.10
N CYS A 268 11.98 -4.02 11.09
CA CYS A 268 13.13 -4.86 10.72
C CYS A 268 13.56 -5.82 11.84
N GLN A 269 13.09 -5.61 13.07
CA GLN A 269 13.56 -6.32 14.27
C GLN A 269 12.53 -7.29 14.85
N SER A 270 11.32 -7.29 14.31
CA SER A 270 10.19 -8.11 14.77
C SER A 270 9.69 -9.01 13.66
N ILE A 271 9.46 -10.28 14.00
CA ILE A 271 8.84 -11.25 13.09
C ILE A 271 7.36 -10.94 12.83
N ASP A 272 6.64 -10.39 13.81
CA ASP A 272 5.17 -10.27 13.76
C ASP A 272 4.66 -8.85 13.50
N LEU A 273 5.44 -7.81 13.86
CA LEU A 273 4.93 -6.43 13.93
C LEU A 273 4.30 -5.95 12.62
N GLY A 274 4.93 -6.25 11.47
CA GLY A 274 4.42 -5.83 10.17
C GLY A 274 3.11 -6.50 9.79
N ARG A 275 2.99 -7.81 10.05
CA ARG A 275 1.75 -8.56 9.81
C ARG A 275 0.64 -8.09 10.75
N GLN A 276 0.93 -7.90 12.04
CA GLN A 276 -0.04 -7.39 13.02
C GLN A 276 -0.56 -6.01 12.65
N TRP A 277 0.31 -5.10 12.20
CA TRP A 277 -0.08 -3.77 11.74
C TRP A 277 -1.08 -3.84 10.58
N LEU A 278 -0.76 -4.60 9.52
CA LEU A 278 -1.61 -4.64 8.33
C LEU A 278 -2.91 -5.43 8.56
N ILE A 279 -2.87 -6.53 9.30
CA ILE A 279 -4.07 -7.33 9.61
C ILE A 279 -5.03 -6.56 10.53
N SER A 280 -4.53 -5.84 11.54
CA SER A 280 -5.40 -5.05 12.42
C SER A 280 -6.10 -3.90 11.69
N MET A 281 -5.39 -3.23 10.79
CA MET A 281 -5.98 -2.25 9.87
C MET A 281 -7.04 -2.89 8.98
N GLY A 282 -6.73 -4.05 8.38
CA GLY A 282 -7.66 -4.82 7.56
C GLY A 282 -8.93 -5.29 8.28
N TYR A 283 -8.78 -5.72 9.53
CA TYR A 283 -9.88 -6.13 10.40
C TYR A 283 -10.84 -4.96 10.66
N ALA A 284 -10.30 -3.80 11.05
CA ALA A 284 -11.12 -2.60 11.25
C ALA A 284 -11.81 -2.17 9.94
N ALA A 285 -11.09 -2.18 8.82
CA ALA A 285 -11.66 -1.84 7.51
C ALA A 285 -12.86 -2.73 7.18
N ASN A 286 -12.78 -4.02 7.52
CA ASN A 286 -13.89 -4.94 7.31
C ASN A 286 -15.12 -4.62 8.17
N LEU A 287 -14.93 -4.24 9.44
CA LEU A 287 -16.01 -3.87 10.35
C LEU A 287 -16.78 -2.63 9.87
N PHE A 288 -16.08 -1.66 9.29
CA PHE A 288 -16.65 -0.37 8.89
C PHE A 288 -16.89 -0.25 7.39
N ASN A 289 -16.79 -1.35 6.65
CA ASN A 289 -17.00 -1.41 5.20
C ASN A 289 -16.14 -0.43 4.39
N ILE A 290 -14.89 -0.27 4.79
CA ILE A 290 -13.88 0.54 4.10
C ILE A 290 -12.99 -0.40 3.29
N ASN A 291 -12.67 -0.01 2.05
CA ASN A 291 -11.61 -0.67 1.29
C ASN A 291 -10.26 0.02 1.52
N ILE A 292 -9.16 -0.66 1.22
CA ILE A 292 -7.80 -0.17 1.43
C ILE A 292 -7.06 -0.14 0.10
N GLN A 293 -6.43 1.00 -0.17
CA GLN A 293 -5.43 1.16 -1.22
C GLN A 293 -4.03 1.18 -0.59
N TYR A 294 -3.11 0.38 -1.13
CA TYR A 294 -1.69 0.48 -0.79
C TYR A 294 -0.95 1.36 -1.77
N SER A 295 -0.17 2.32 -1.26
CA SER A 295 0.66 3.22 -2.07
C SER A 295 2.12 3.20 -1.63
N MET A 296 3.01 3.41 -2.61
CA MET A 296 4.46 3.21 -2.48
C MET A 296 4.83 1.88 -1.81
N ASN A 297 4.07 0.83 -2.11
CA ASN A 297 4.18 -0.43 -1.40
C ASN A 297 5.30 -1.31 -1.96
N LEU A 298 6.02 -1.97 -1.06
CA LEU A 298 6.94 -3.07 -1.36
C LEU A 298 6.17 -4.36 -1.71
N PRO A 299 6.79 -5.31 -2.45
CA PRO A 299 6.17 -6.59 -2.75
C PRO A 299 5.69 -7.37 -1.52
N ARG A 300 6.36 -7.24 -0.37
CA ARG A 300 5.92 -7.86 0.90
C ARG A 300 4.55 -7.39 1.37
N HIS A 301 4.21 -6.11 1.16
CA HIS A 301 2.87 -5.60 1.51
C HIS A 301 1.83 -6.17 0.56
N ALA A 302 2.17 -6.26 -0.74
CA ALA A 302 1.31 -6.86 -1.74
C ALA A 302 1.02 -8.33 -1.36
N LEU A 303 2.04 -9.13 -1.06
CA LEU A 303 1.85 -10.50 -0.57
C LEU A 303 1.04 -10.55 0.74
N GLN A 304 1.29 -9.64 1.69
CA GLN A 304 0.52 -9.58 2.94
C GLN A 304 -0.97 -9.28 2.73
N ALA A 305 -1.33 -8.63 1.62
CA ALA A 305 -2.72 -8.41 1.23
C ALA A 305 -3.47 -9.72 0.96
N LEU A 306 -2.79 -10.85 0.73
CA LEU A 306 -3.43 -12.16 0.61
C LEU A 306 -4.27 -12.53 1.84
N GLU A 307 -3.91 -12.00 3.02
CA GLU A 307 -4.63 -12.20 4.27
C GLU A 307 -5.67 -11.10 4.57
N ILE A 308 -5.85 -10.13 3.67
CA ILE A 308 -6.64 -8.92 3.90
C ILE A 308 -7.53 -8.62 2.70
N ASP A 309 -8.71 -9.23 2.65
CA ASP A 309 -9.65 -9.07 1.53
C ASP A 309 -10.05 -7.61 1.25
N ARG A 310 -9.99 -6.74 2.28
CA ARG A 310 -10.30 -5.31 2.16
C ARG A 310 -9.22 -4.49 1.48
N VAL A 311 -8.00 -5.01 1.32
CA VAL A 311 -7.05 -4.41 0.38
C VAL A 311 -7.52 -4.79 -1.01
N THR A 312 -8.04 -3.84 -1.76
CA THR A 312 -8.66 -4.07 -3.07
C THR A 312 -7.80 -3.58 -4.21
N GLN A 313 -6.88 -2.65 -3.93
CA GLN A 313 -5.99 -2.05 -4.91
C GLN A 313 -4.62 -1.68 -4.35
N ALA A 314 -3.61 -1.65 -5.23
CA ALA A 314 -2.31 -1.08 -4.94
C ALA A 314 -1.80 -0.20 -6.10
N ARG A 315 -1.06 0.86 -5.78
CA ARG A 315 -0.38 1.69 -6.76
C ARG A 315 0.76 0.91 -7.42
N VAL A 316 0.71 0.76 -8.74
CA VAL A 316 1.66 -0.01 -9.57
C VAL A 316 2.62 0.85 -10.38
N SER A 317 2.46 2.18 -10.31
CA SER A 317 3.36 3.21 -10.85
C SER A 317 4.01 4.01 -9.72
N ASP A 318 4.89 4.95 -10.08
CA ASP A 318 5.24 6.05 -9.19
C ASP A 318 4.20 7.18 -9.31
N ASP A 319 4.32 8.22 -8.47
CA ASP A 319 3.47 9.42 -8.53
C ASP A 319 3.56 10.10 -9.90
N TYR A 320 2.46 10.65 -10.39
CA TYR A 320 2.43 11.33 -11.69
C TYR A 320 3.44 12.49 -11.75
N TYR A 321 3.63 13.22 -10.64
CA TYR A 321 4.66 14.25 -10.53
C TYR A 321 6.08 13.74 -10.82
N ILE A 322 6.41 12.51 -10.41
CA ILE A 322 7.74 11.91 -10.67
C ILE A 322 7.90 11.69 -12.18
N HIS A 323 6.84 11.21 -12.85
CA HIS A 323 6.83 10.99 -14.28
C HIS A 323 7.00 12.29 -15.08
N ILE A 324 6.34 13.38 -14.68
CA ILE A 324 6.51 14.71 -15.30
C ILE A 324 7.96 15.17 -15.18
N ASN A 325 8.52 15.14 -13.96
CA ASN A 325 9.85 15.71 -13.71
C ASN A 325 11.00 14.86 -14.27
N ARG A 326 10.85 13.53 -14.24
CA ARG A 326 11.89 12.61 -14.70
C ARG A 326 11.69 12.15 -16.14
N GLN A 327 10.62 12.57 -16.80
CA GLN A 327 10.24 12.16 -18.15
C GLN A 327 10.18 10.62 -18.31
N ILE A 328 9.72 9.94 -17.25
CA ILE A 328 9.57 8.48 -17.25
C ILE A 328 8.14 8.16 -17.67
N PRO A 329 7.90 7.22 -18.61
CA PRO A 329 6.53 6.88 -19.00
C PRO A 329 5.74 6.25 -17.85
N GLN A 330 4.61 6.85 -17.48
CA GLN A 330 3.74 6.33 -16.40
C GLN A 330 3.07 5.01 -16.76
N TRP A 331 2.91 4.71 -18.06
CA TRP A 331 2.23 3.52 -18.53
C TRP A 331 3.04 2.22 -18.38
N ASN A 332 4.32 2.27 -18.02
CA ASN A 332 5.19 1.08 -17.95
C ASN A 332 4.91 0.20 -16.71
N ILE A 333 3.66 -0.08 -16.42
CA ILE A 333 3.22 -0.74 -15.17
C ILE A 333 3.14 -2.27 -15.29
N GLY A 334 3.56 -2.87 -16.41
CA GLY A 334 3.32 -4.29 -16.74
C GLY A 334 3.67 -5.26 -15.60
N VAL A 335 4.93 -5.30 -15.16
CA VAL A 335 5.39 -6.23 -14.11
C VAL A 335 4.62 -6.05 -12.79
N SER A 336 4.46 -4.81 -12.34
CA SER A 336 3.76 -4.52 -11.08
C SER A 336 2.26 -4.79 -11.16
N SER A 337 1.65 -4.54 -12.33
CA SER A 337 0.24 -4.82 -12.58
C SER A 337 -0.04 -6.31 -12.64
N MET A 338 0.87 -7.09 -13.24
CA MET A 338 0.80 -8.55 -13.23
C MET A 338 0.85 -9.09 -11.80
N LEU A 339 1.77 -8.58 -10.97
CA LEU A 339 1.84 -8.97 -9.56
C LEU A 339 0.57 -8.59 -8.79
N ALA A 340 0.12 -7.33 -8.88
CA ALA A 340 -1.09 -6.86 -8.20
C ALA A 340 -2.33 -7.70 -8.61
N ASN A 341 -2.51 -7.92 -9.91
CA ASN A 341 -3.61 -8.73 -10.41
C ASN A 341 -3.54 -10.19 -9.95
N ALA A 342 -2.34 -10.80 -9.98
CA ALA A 342 -2.12 -12.19 -9.59
C ALA A 342 -2.51 -12.46 -8.12
N ILE A 343 -2.29 -11.52 -7.22
CA ILE A 343 -2.67 -11.62 -5.80
C ILE A 343 -4.08 -11.07 -5.52
N GLY A 344 -4.78 -10.55 -6.53
CA GLY A 344 -6.14 -10.08 -6.42
C GLY A 344 -6.29 -8.68 -5.82
N ILE A 345 -5.34 -7.76 -6.08
CA ILE A 345 -5.42 -6.32 -5.77
C ILE A 345 -5.13 -5.47 -7.02
#